data_AF-A0A2J6X7F3-F1
#
_entry.id   AF-A0A2J6X7F3-F1
#
_cell.length_a   1.000
_cell.length_b   1.000
_cell.length_c   1.000
_cell.angle_alpha   90.00
_cell.angle_beta   90.00
_cell.angle_gamma   90.00
#
_symmetry.space_group_name_H-M   'P 1'
#
loop_
_entity.id
_entity.type
_entity.pdbx_description
1 polymer ?
#
loop_
_entity_poly.entity_id
_entity_poly.type
_entity_poly.pdbx_seq_one_letter_code
_entity_poly.pdbx_strand_id
1 'polypeptide(L)' 'MIPELLKIKGFLSYRNEAVLDFNQIGDVILITGDNGHGKSSIIDAIVYAFFGIARGIT' A
#
# COMPACT_ATOMS: atom_id res chain seq x y z
N MET A 1 2.77 -2.28 15.52
CA MET A 1 2.74 -3.42 14.58
C MET A 1 3.35 -2.93 13.29
N ILE A 2 4.41 -3.58 12.79
CA ILE A 2 5.05 -3.22 11.52
C ILE A 2 4.60 -4.27 10.49
N PRO A 3 4.10 -3.88 9.30
CA PRO A 3 3.71 -4.84 8.27
C PRO A 3 4.94 -5.56 7.73
N GLU A 4 4.87 -6.89 7.60
CA GLU A 4 5.95 -7.71 7.00
C GLU A 4 5.78 -7.84 5.49
N LEU A 5 4.55 -8.07 5.03
CA LEU A 5 4.22 -8.30 3.62
C LEU A 5 2.89 -7.64 3.28
N LEU A 6 2.84 -6.92 2.15
CA LEU A 6 1.63 -6.35 1.59
C LEU A 6 1.43 -6.89 0.17
N LYS A 7 0.34 -7.63 -0.03
CA LYS A 7 -0.11 -8.08 -1.36
C LYS A 7 -1.34 -7.27 -1.77
N ILE A 8 -1.26 -6.61 -2.91
CA ILE A 8 -2.30 -5.71 -3.42
C ILE A 8 -2.74 -6.22 -4.79
N LYS A 9 -4.04 -6.42 -4.98
CA LYS A 9 -4.62 -6.79 -6.29
C LYS A 9 -6.05 -6.27 -6.38
N GLY A 10 -6.41 -5.68 -7.53
CA GLY A 10 -7.74 -5.12 -7.75
C GLY A 10 -8.09 -3.96 -6.81
N PHE A 11 -7.10 -3.23 -6.28
CA PHE A 11 -7.29 -2.18 -5.29
C PHE A 11 -6.79 -0.83 -5.82
N LEU A 12 -7.69 0.14 -5.99
CA LEU A 12 -7.40 1.45 -6.58
C LEU A 12 -6.60 1.32 -7.89
N SER A 13 -5.43 1.95 -8.00
CA SER A 13 -4.58 1.88 -9.19
C SER A 13 -3.88 0.53 -9.40
N TYR A 14 -3.87 -0.37 -8.40
CA TYR A 14 -3.23 -1.69 -8.47
C TYR A 14 -4.17 -2.73 -9.08
N ARG A 15 -4.30 -2.71 -10.42
CA ARG A 15 -5.14 -3.66 -11.18
C ARG A 15 -4.59 -5.08 -11.13
N ASN A 16 -3.27 -5.21 -11.35
CA ASN A 16 -2.55 -6.47 -11.27
C ASN A 16 -1.99 -6.68 -9.86
N GLU A 17 -1.57 -7.91 -9.56
CA GLU A 17 -0.93 -8.21 -8.29
C GLU A 17 0.40 -7.46 -8.14
N ALA A 18 0.56 -6.78 -7.02
CA ALA A 18 1.81 -6.20 -6.57
C ALA A 18 2.11 -6.70 -5.15
N VAL A 19 3.38 -7.02 -4.90
CA VAL A 19 3.86 -7.51 -3.62
C VAL A 19 4.95 -6.59 -3.11
N LEU A 20 4.76 -6.04 -1.91
CA LEU A 20 5.79 -5.32 -1.17
C LEU A 20 6.20 -6.17 0.03
N ASP A 21 7.46 -6.61 0.05
CA ASP A 21 8.06 -7.32 1.16
C ASP A 21 8.90 -6.35 1.98
N PHE A 22 8.39 -5.96 3.14
CA PHE A 22 9.02 -4.99 4.03
C PHE A 22 10.23 -5.59 4.75
N ASN A 23 10.38 -6.92 4.83
CA ASN A 23 11.57 -7.52 5.42
C ASN A 23 12.82 -7.30 4.54
N GLN A 24 12.63 -6.98 3.26
CA GLN A 24 13.72 -6.70 2.32
C GLN A 24 14.07 -5.21 2.23
N ILE A 25 13.26 -4.35 2.83
CA ILE A 25 13.40 -2.91 2.77
C ILE A 25 13.71 -2.48 4.21
N GLY A 26 14.89 -1.91 4.45
CA GLY A 26 15.31 -1.56 5.82
C GLY A 26 14.35 -0.58 6.54
N ASP A 27 14.79 0.01 7.64
CA ASP A 27 13.90 0.77 8.55
C ASP A 27 13.16 1.96 7.91
N VAL A 28 13.61 2.44 6.75
CA VAL A 28 13.04 3.60 6.05
C VAL A 28 12.77 3.28 4.59
N ILE A 29 11.56 3.62 4.13
CA ILE A 29 11.10 3.40 2.75
C ILE A 29 10.75 4.74 2.13
N LEU A 30 11.25 4.99 0.91
CA LEU A 30 10.86 6.13 0.08
C LEU A 30 9.90 5.66 -1.02
N ILE A 31 8.67 6.16 -1.01
CA ILE A 31 7.70 5.95 -2.09
C ILE A 31 7.66 7.22 -2.95
N THR A 32 8.16 7.14 -4.18
CA THR A 32 8.28 8.27 -5.11
C THR A 32 7.69 7.96 -6.49
N GLY A 33 7.51 8.98 -7.32
CA GLY A 33 6.94 8.88 -8.67
C GLY A 33 5.92 9.99 -8.95
N ASP A 34 5.36 9.99 -10.16
CA ASP A 34 4.43 11.03 -10.62
C ASP A 34 3.06 10.99 -9.93
N ASN A 35 2.34 12.11 -9.97
CA ASN A 35 0.99 12.19 -9.45
C ASN A 35 0.04 11.25 -10.20
N GLY A 36 -0.82 10.55 -9.46
CA GLY A 36 -1.74 9.55 -10.02
C GLY A 36 -1.16 8.13 -10.16
N HIS A 37 0.13 7.91 -9.90
CA HIS A 37 0.77 6.59 -10.06
C HIS A 37 0.61 5.64 -8.85
N GLY A 38 -0.43 5.81 -8.03
CA GLY A 38 -0.79 4.83 -6.99
C GLY A 38 0.04 4.88 -5.69
N LYS A 39 0.91 5.88 -5.49
CA LYS A 39 1.71 6.04 -4.27
C LYS A 39 0.85 6.07 -3.00
N SER A 40 -0.17 6.93 -2.96
CA SER A 40 -1.11 7.00 -1.84
C SER A 40 -1.91 5.71 -1.66
N SER A 41 -2.18 5.00 -2.76
CA SER A 41 -2.92 3.73 -2.74
C SER A 41 -2.19 2.62 -1.99
N ILE A 42 -0.85 2.65 -1.90
CA ILE A 42 -0.09 1.73 -1.03
C ILE A 42 -0.48 1.95 0.43
N ILE A 43 -0.51 3.21 0.87
CA ILE A 43 -0.87 3.56 2.24
C ILE A 43 -2.33 3.23 2.51
N ASP A 44 -3.22 3.50 1.55
CA ASP A 44 -4.64 3.12 1.64
C ASP A 44 -4.82 1.60 1.78
N ALA A 45 -4.04 0.81 1.03
CA ALA A 45 -4.09 -0.64 1.10
C ALA A 45 -3.62 -1.16 2.48
N ILE A 46 -2.57 -0.56 3.05
CA ILE A 46 -2.09 -0.90 4.40
C ILE A 46 -3.19 -0.61 5.43
N VAL A 47 -3.76 0.59 5.41
CA VAL A 47 -4.83 0.99 6.34
C VAL A 47 -6.05 0.10 6.19
N TYR A 48 -6.49 -0.15 4.96
CA TYR A 48 -7.63 -1.02 4.68
C TYR A 48 -7.39 -2.45 5.16
N ALA A 49 -6.19 -3.01 4.96
CA ALA A 49 -5.86 -4.36 5.40
C ALA A 49 -5.91 -4.52 6.92
N PHE A 50 -5.52 -3.49 7.68
CA PHE A 50 -5.57 -3.54 9.15
C PHE A 50 -6.95 -3.22 9.74
N PHE A 51 -7.69 -2.29 9.13
CA PHE A 51 -8.86 -1.69 9.76
C PHE A 51 -10.17 -1.90 8.99
N GLY A 52 -10.13 -2.43 7.77
CA GLY A 52 -11.30 -2.64 6.92
C GLY A 52 -11.93 -1.35 6.36
N ILE A 53 -11.29 -0.19 6.58
CA ILE A 53 -11.80 1.12 6.15
C ILE A 53 -10.74 1.81 5.30
N ALA A 54 -11.14 2.26 4.11
CA ALA A 54 -10.30 3.06 3.23
C ALA A 54 -10.55 4.56 3.48
N ARG A 55 -9.60 5.42 3.11
CA ARG A 55 -9.73 6.88 3.29
C ARG A 55 -10.98 7.40 2.58
N GLY A 56 -11.67 8.36 3.21
CA GLY A 56 -12.81 9.06 2.62
C GLY A 56 -14.18 8.39 2.83
N ILE A 57 -14.24 7.30 3.59
CA ILE A 57 -15.49 6.74 4.10
C ILE A 57 -15.73 7.38 5.47
N THR A 58 -16.62 8.38 5.51
CA THR A 58 -17.15 9.00 6.75
C THR A 58 -18.59 8.58 6.92
#